data_AF-N1J5F2-F1
#
_entry.id   AF-N1J5F2-F1
#
_cell.length_a   1.000
_cell.length_b   1.000
_cell.length_c   1.000
_cell.angle_alpha   90.00
_cell.angle_beta   90.00
_cell.angle_gamma   90.00
#
_symmetry.space_group_name_H-M   'P 1'
#
loop_
_entity.id
_entity.type
_entity.pdbx_description
1 polymer ?
#
loop_
_entity_poly.entity_id
_entity_poly.type
_entity_poly.pdbx_seq_one_letter_code
_entity_poly.pdbx_strand_id
1 'polypeptide(L)'
;MVTVKQSNLSEHKSGSSLENDDPTLVGVHCQYAACHQLDFLPFRCESCHQLFCLDHRTETNHKCSKSGEWASRRREANLSKTSHPSPPPSLRQVEKLCEFNTCKVTIGTSLSTAVHCSACNREYCLKHRIIEEHDCRNQVPLGARASSSKIIQTEQASAALSKLKAWGLAQRANVVRSLSKPKTSSAAINLAALNSLKKSAKGDLKIPVEKRVYLNVQAEAATTTSKFPSGAFFYSRDWVVGKLLDSAAQSLQVQNVNNHGLDETNKLRIFHVEGGRLLEFNEKIGNSLVNGNTVVLLRGIGPAVPDLIDLTAS
;
A
#
# COMPACT_ATOMS: atom_id res chain seq x y z
N MET A 1 4.78 -20.23 -52.05
CA MET A 1 4.84 -18.75 -51.97
C MET A 1 3.64 -18.27 -51.18
N VAL A 2 3.80 -18.12 -49.87
CA VAL A 2 2.73 -17.66 -48.96
C VAL A 2 2.94 -16.16 -48.76
N THR A 3 2.05 -15.35 -49.31
CA THR A 3 2.06 -13.89 -49.20
C THR A 3 1.39 -13.47 -47.90
N VAL A 4 2.20 -13.16 -46.88
CA VAL A 4 1.75 -12.51 -45.64
C VAL A 4 1.45 -11.04 -45.96
N LYS A 5 0.16 -10.67 -46.00
CA LYS A 5 -0.27 -9.27 -46.04
C LYS A 5 0.00 -8.64 -44.68
N GLN A 6 0.94 -7.70 -44.66
CA GLN A 6 1.23 -6.83 -43.51
C GLN A 6 -0.02 -6.00 -43.19
N SER A 7 -0.61 -6.25 -42.03
CA SER A 7 -1.63 -5.41 -41.40
C SER A 7 -0.98 -4.13 -40.89
N ASN A 8 -1.35 -3.00 -41.50
CA ASN A 8 -0.98 -1.66 -41.06
C ASN A 8 -1.53 -1.41 -39.64
N LEU A 9 -0.63 -1.24 -38.67
CA LEU A 9 -0.95 -0.75 -37.33
C LEU A 9 -1.24 0.75 -37.44
N SER A 10 -2.51 1.13 -37.54
CA SER A 10 -2.92 2.52 -37.37
C SER A 10 -2.81 2.91 -35.90
N GLU A 11 -1.87 3.81 -35.62
CA GLU A 11 -1.56 4.38 -34.31
C GLU A 11 -2.82 4.91 -33.62
N HIS A 12 -3.16 4.30 -32.50
CA HIS A 12 -4.14 4.84 -31.56
C HIS A 12 -3.52 6.06 -30.85
N LYS A 13 -3.71 7.25 -31.41
CA LYS A 13 -3.43 8.51 -30.70
C LYS A 13 -4.59 8.81 -29.73
N SER A 14 -4.65 8.08 -28.64
CA SER A 14 -5.37 8.51 -27.43
C SER A 14 -4.50 9.57 -26.76
N GLY A 15 -4.85 10.83 -26.98
CA GLY A 15 -4.13 11.97 -26.41
C GLY A 15 -4.21 13.17 -27.32
N SER A 16 -5.32 13.90 -27.27
CA SER A 16 -5.25 15.33 -27.55
C SER A 16 -4.66 15.97 -26.30
N SER A 17 -3.37 16.29 -26.39
CA SER A 17 -2.64 17.14 -25.47
C SER A 17 -3.49 18.37 -25.15
N LEU A 18 -3.77 18.57 -23.86
CA LEU A 18 -4.19 19.84 -23.32
C LEU A 18 -2.97 20.77 -23.36
N GLU A 19 -2.66 21.31 -24.52
CA GLU A 19 -1.76 22.44 -24.67
C GLU A 19 -2.57 23.59 -25.24
N ASN A 20 -3.24 24.31 -24.33
CA ASN A 20 -3.67 25.71 -24.47
C ASN A 20 -4.19 26.13 -23.08
N ASP A 21 -3.25 26.58 -22.23
CA ASP A 21 -3.53 27.16 -20.91
C ASP A 21 -4.19 28.54 -21.07
N ASP A 22 -5.42 28.57 -21.56
CA ASP A 22 -6.32 29.70 -21.44
C ASP A 22 -7.64 29.21 -20.83
N PRO A 23 -7.95 29.57 -19.56
CA PRO A 23 -9.17 29.15 -18.87
C PRO A 23 -10.46 29.68 -19.52
N THR A 24 -10.36 30.53 -20.54
CA THR A 24 -11.49 30.97 -21.38
C THR A 24 -11.78 30.05 -22.58
N LEU A 25 -10.92 29.06 -22.84
CA LEU A 25 -10.99 28.11 -23.97
C LEU A 25 -11.45 26.70 -23.55
N VAL A 26 -12.25 26.59 -22.49
CA VAL A 26 -12.83 25.31 -22.08
C VAL A 26 -13.96 24.93 -23.03
N GLY A 27 -13.78 23.93 -23.87
CA GLY A 27 -14.82 23.41 -24.77
C GLY A 27 -14.31 23.03 -26.15
N VAL A 28 -15.05 22.17 -26.84
CA VAL A 28 -14.70 21.70 -28.19
C VAL A 28 -15.80 22.11 -29.15
N HIS A 29 -15.40 22.65 -30.30
CA HIS A 29 -16.33 23.00 -31.36
C HIS A 29 -16.86 21.73 -32.05
N CYS A 30 -18.17 21.71 -32.29
CA CYS A 30 -18.82 20.67 -33.06
C CYS A 30 -18.19 20.57 -34.45
N GLN A 31 -17.70 19.38 -34.81
CA GLN A 31 -17.02 19.16 -36.09
C GLN A 31 -17.98 19.00 -37.29
N TYR A 32 -19.28 19.20 -37.07
CA TYR A 32 -20.23 19.28 -38.17
C TYR A 32 -20.13 20.65 -38.84
N ALA A 33 -19.87 20.64 -40.15
CA ALA A 33 -19.52 21.83 -40.94
C ALA A 33 -20.52 22.99 -40.87
N ALA A 34 -21.79 22.72 -40.54
CA ALA A 34 -22.84 23.74 -40.45
C ALA A 34 -23.15 24.21 -39.01
N CYS A 35 -22.54 23.59 -37.98
CA CYS A 35 -22.85 23.90 -36.59
C CYS A 35 -21.74 24.71 -35.93
N HIS A 36 -20.51 24.18 -35.88
CA HIS A 36 -19.36 24.78 -35.20
C HIS A 36 -19.65 25.38 -33.81
N GLN A 37 -20.67 24.89 -33.12
CA GLN A 37 -21.02 25.35 -31.78
C GLN A 37 -19.99 24.84 -30.78
N LEU A 38 -19.51 25.72 -29.90
CA LEU A 38 -18.64 25.35 -28.79
C LEU A 38 -19.47 24.64 -27.72
N ASP A 39 -19.15 23.37 -27.47
CA ASP A 39 -19.80 22.54 -26.45
C ASP A 39 -18.78 22.17 -25.37
N PHE A 40 -19.18 22.28 -24.11
CA PHE A 40 -18.35 21.92 -22.97
C PHE A 40 -18.37 20.41 -22.70
N LEU A 41 -19.32 19.68 -23.31
CA LEU A 41 -19.45 18.23 -23.19
C LEU A 41 -19.45 17.56 -24.58
N PRO A 42 -18.27 17.39 -25.21
CA PRO A 42 -18.20 16.85 -26.56
C PRO A 42 -18.57 15.37 -26.61
N PHE A 43 -19.47 15.01 -27.54
CA PHE A 43 -19.85 13.63 -27.82
C PHE A 43 -18.99 13.04 -28.94
N ARG A 44 -18.31 11.93 -28.65
CA ARG A 44 -17.53 11.20 -29.66
C ARG A 44 -18.39 10.17 -30.39
N CYS A 45 -18.46 10.25 -31.71
CA CYS A 45 -19.15 9.23 -32.51
C CYS A 45 -18.34 7.91 -32.53
N GLU A 46 -18.98 6.77 -32.26
CA GLU A 46 -18.32 5.45 -32.27
C GLU A 46 -17.97 4.96 -33.69
N SER A 47 -18.62 5.52 -34.71
CA SER A 47 -18.40 5.19 -36.12
C SER A 47 -17.30 6.04 -36.76
N CYS A 48 -17.38 7.39 -36.73
CA CYS A 48 -16.38 8.27 -37.35
C CYS A 48 -15.34 8.86 -36.39
N HIS A 49 -15.48 8.65 -35.08
CA HIS A 49 -14.57 9.12 -34.02
C HIS A 49 -14.39 10.63 -33.88
N GLN A 50 -15.21 11.44 -34.57
CA GLN A 50 -15.24 12.89 -34.43
C GLN A 50 -16.11 13.35 -33.26
N LEU A 51 -15.86 14.59 -32.81
CA LEU A 51 -16.53 15.22 -31.67
C LEU A 51 -17.66 16.15 -32.14
N PHE A 52 -18.82 16.02 -31.50
CA PHE A 52 -20.04 16.74 -31.85
C PHE A 52 -20.73 17.29 -30.59
N CYS A 53 -21.55 18.32 -30.76
CA CYS A 53 -22.42 18.84 -29.70
C CYS A 53 -23.63 17.93 -29.46
N LEU A 54 -24.44 18.25 -28.43
CA LEU A 54 -25.65 17.51 -28.08
C LEU A 54 -26.60 17.24 -29.27
N ASP A 55 -26.81 18.24 -30.13
CA ASP A 55 -27.72 18.15 -31.28
C ASP A 55 -27.17 17.29 -32.43
N HIS A 56 -25.84 17.11 -32.49
CA HIS A 56 -25.15 16.39 -33.56
C HIS A 56 -24.55 15.05 -33.11
N ARG A 57 -24.88 14.58 -31.90
CA ARG A 57 -24.33 13.34 -31.31
C ARG A 57 -24.66 12.05 -32.08
N THR A 58 -25.78 12.01 -32.80
CA THR A 58 -26.24 10.82 -33.54
C THR A 58 -25.66 10.78 -34.95
N GLU A 59 -25.46 9.59 -35.50
CA GLU A 59 -24.91 9.38 -36.86
C GLU A 59 -25.73 10.08 -37.95
N THR A 60 -27.05 10.16 -37.77
CA THR A 60 -27.98 10.83 -38.68
C THR A 60 -27.82 12.34 -38.65
N ASN A 61 -27.57 12.92 -37.47
CA ASN A 61 -27.60 14.36 -37.29
C ASN A 61 -26.33 15.03 -37.82
N HIS A 62 -25.15 14.43 -37.62
CA HIS A 62 -23.89 14.96 -38.19
C HIS A 62 -23.55 14.40 -39.58
N LYS A 63 -24.46 13.63 -40.21
CA LYS A 63 -24.24 12.96 -41.50
C LYS A 63 -22.91 12.19 -41.49
N CYS A 64 -22.84 11.17 -40.63
CA CYS A 64 -21.63 10.40 -40.38
C CYS A 64 -20.99 9.86 -41.68
N SER A 65 -19.70 10.15 -41.88
CA SER A 65 -18.94 9.57 -43.00
C SER A 65 -18.83 8.05 -42.95
N LYS A 66 -19.02 7.45 -41.77
CA LYS A 66 -18.81 6.02 -41.48
C LYS A 66 -20.05 5.38 -40.85
N SER A 67 -21.24 5.86 -41.21
CA SER A 67 -22.51 5.39 -40.64
C SER A 67 -22.60 3.86 -40.64
N GLY A 68 -22.88 3.27 -39.48
CA GLY A 68 -23.00 1.81 -39.33
C GLY A 68 -21.70 1.02 -39.16
N GLU A 69 -20.50 1.61 -39.26
CA GLU A 69 -19.24 0.90 -38.97
C GLU A 69 -19.20 0.34 -37.55
N TRP A 70 -19.70 1.11 -36.56
CA TRP A 70 -19.85 0.66 -35.18
C TRP A 70 -20.72 -0.61 -35.07
N ALA A 71 -21.88 -0.61 -35.74
CA ALA A 71 -22.84 -1.71 -35.67
C ALA A 71 -22.26 -2.99 -36.29
N SER A 72 -21.54 -2.86 -37.41
CA SER A 72 -20.87 -3.97 -38.08
C SER A 72 -19.76 -4.56 -37.21
N ARG A 73 -18.88 -3.72 -36.65
CA ARG A 73 -17.81 -4.16 -35.73
C ARG A 73 -18.38 -4.90 -34.52
N ARG A 74 -19.47 -4.39 -33.95
CA ARG A 74 -20.14 -5.04 -32.80
C ARG A 74 -20.77 -6.39 -33.19
N ARG A 75 -21.30 -6.51 -34.40
CA ARG A 75 -21.85 -7.77 -34.91
C ARG A 75 -20.75 -8.80 -35.12
N GLU A 76 -19.63 -8.42 -35.75
CA GLU A 76 -18.46 -9.28 -35.94
C GLU A 76 -17.86 -9.75 -34.60
N ALA A 77 -17.72 -8.83 -33.63
CA ALA A 77 -17.23 -9.16 -32.30
C ALA A 77 -18.16 -10.11 -31.53
N ASN A 78 -19.46 -10.10 -31.81
CA ASN A 78 -20.39 -11.08 -31.22
C ASN A 78 -20.34 -12.42 -31.95
N LEU A 79 -20.13 -12.43 -33.27
CA LEU A 79 -19.94 -13.65 -34.06
C LEU A 79 -18.61 -14.36 -33.73
N SER A 80 -17.56 -13.61 -33.41
CA SER A 80 -16.24 -14.16 -33.06
C SER A 80 -16.15 -14.69 -31.62
N LYS A 81 -17.16 -14.45 -30.78
CA LYS A 81 -17.22 -15.04 -29.44
C LYS A 81 -17.62 -16.50 -29.58
N THR A 82 -16.68 -17.40 -29.32
CA THR A 82 -16.98 -18.82 -29.14
C THR A 82 -17.90 -18.96 -27.93
N SER A 83 -19.19 -19.17 -28.18
CA SER A 83 -20.15 -19.52 -27.14
C SER A 83 -19.77 -20.89 -26.58
N HIS A 84 -18.89 -20.91 -25.59
CA HIS A 84 -18.97 -22.01 -24.63
C HIS A 84 -20.37 -21.91 -24.02
N PRO A 85 -21.16 -22.99 -24.04
CA PRO A 85 -22.44 -23.01 -23.36
C PRO A 85 -22.14 -23.00 -21.86
N SER A 86 -21.81 -21.82 -21.31
CA SER A 86 -22.15 -21.57 -19.93
C SER A 86 -23.67 -21.68 -19.88
N PRO A 87 -24.24 -22.58 -19.08
CA PRO A 87 -25.69 -22.63 -18.92
C PRO A 87 -26.15 -21.21 -18.62
N PRO A 88 -27.23 -20.71 -19.25
CA PRO A 88 -27.81 -19.44 -18.86
C PRO A 88 -27.96 -19.51 -17.34
N PRO A 89 -27.47 -18.51 -16.56
CA PRO A 89 -27.68 -18.53 -15.13
C PRO A 89 -29.19 -18.65 -14.95
N SER A 90 -29.65 -19.78 -14.43
CA SER A 90 -31.07 -19.96 -14.17
C SER A 90 -31.49 -18.77 -13.33
N LEU A 91 -32.58 -18.09 -13.70
CA LEU A 91 -33.11 -16.92 -12.96
C LEU A 91 -33.42 -17.21 -11.48
N ARG A 92 -33.25 -18.46 -11.03
CA ARG A 92 -32.90 -18.76 -9.64
C ARG A 92 -31.45 -18.33 -9.39
N GLN A 93 -31.24 -17.02 -9.31
CA GLN A 93 -30.15 -16.45 -8.53
C GLN A 93 -30.19 -17.16 -7.18
N VAL A 94 -29.20 -18.00 -6.93
CA VAL A 94 -29.24 -19.01 -5.87
C VAL A 94 -29.49 -18.29 -4.55
N GLU A 95 -30.73 -18.39 -4.05
CA GLU A 95 -31.10 -17.86 -2.76
C GLU A 95 -30.16 -18.48 -1.73
N LYS A 96 -29.36 -17.63 -1.10
CA LYS A 96 -28.36 -18.05 -0.12
C LYS A 96 -28.42 -17.14 1.07
N LEU A 97 -27.86 -17.56 2.19
CA LEU A 97 -27.83 -16.73 3.38
C LEU A 97 -26.67 -15.72 3.26
N CYS A 98 -26.81 -14.58 3.94
CA CYS A 98 -25.71 -13.65 4.14
C CYS A 98 -24.53 -14.40 4.76
N GLU A 99 -23.32 -14.22 4.24
CA GLU A 99 -22.14 -14.93 4.76
C GLU A 99 -21.57 -14.35 6.08
N PHE A 100 -22.34 -13.50 6.75
CA PHE A 100 -21.95 -13.02 8.07
C PHE A 100 -22.56 -13.94 9.13
N ASN A 101 -21.73 -14.52 10.00
CA ASN A 101 -22.15 -15.57 10.94
C ASN A 101 -23.33 -15.19 11.85
N THR A 102 -23.52 -13.90 12.11
CA THR A 102 -24.62 -13.42 12.96
C THR A 102 -25.87 -13.01 12.16
N CYS A 103 -25.77 -12.91 10.82
CA CYS A 103 -26.85 -12.50 9.95
C CYS A 103 -27.53 -13.69 9.27
N LYS A 104 -28.85 -13.80 9.42
CA LYS A 104 -29.66 -14.85 8.79
C LYS A 104 -30.50 -14.34 7.61
N VAL A 105 -30.18 -13.16 7.07
CA VAL A 105 -30.90 -12.58 5.93
C VAL A 105 -30.59 -13.39 4.67
N THR A 106 -31.62 -13.90 4.00
CA THR A 106 -31.48 -14.52 2.67
C THR A 106 -31.20 -13.43 1.64
N ILE A 107 -30.19 -13.63 0.81
CA ILE A 107 -29.76 -12.77 -0.30
C ILE A 107 -30.05 -13.47 -1.62
N GLY A 108 -30.32 -12.69 -2.67
CA GLY A 108 -30.77 -13.20 -3.97
C GLY A 108 -32.29 -13.22 -4.14
N THR A 109 -33.05 -12.63 -3.20
CA THR A 109 -34.48 -12.37 -3.37
C THR A 109 -34.70 -10.98 -3.97
N SER A 110 -35.90 -10.71 -4.50
CA SER A 110 -36.28 -9.40 -5.03
C SER A 110 -36.21 -8.26 -3.99
N LEU A 111 -36.35 -8.59 -2.71
CA LEU A 111 -36.30 -7.62 -1.59
C LEU A 111 -34.89 -7.49 -0.99
N SER A 112 -34.00 -8.44 -1.25
CA SER A 112 -32.66 -8.50 -0.68
C SER A 112 -31.63 -8.89 -1.74
N THR A 113 -31.16 -7.89 -2.47
CA THR A 113 -30.08 -8.05 -3.45
C THR A 113 -28.77 -8.41 -2.74
N ALA A 114 -28.05 -9.37 -3.30
CA ALA A 114 -26.72 -9.73 -2.84
C ALA A 114 -25.70 -8.66 -3.25
N VAL A 115 -24.83 -8.26 -2.32
CA VAL A 115 -23.69 -7.38 -2.59
C VAL A 115 -22.40 -8.19 -2.43
N HIS A 116 -21.58 -8.21 -3.48
CA HIS A 116 -20.28 -8.88 -3.48
C HIS A 116 -19.19 -7.96 -2.89
N CYS A 117 -18.40 -8.49 -1.96
CA CYS A 117 -17.20 -7.83 -1.45
C CYS A 117 -15.96 -8.25 -2.27
N SER A 118 -15.24 -7.27 -2.83
CA SER A 118 -14.04 -7.49 -3.64
C SER A 118 -12.82 -7.99 -2.88
N ALA A 119 -12.78 -7.80 -1.55
CA ALA A 119 -11.65 -8.18 -0.71
C ALA A 119 -11.70 -9.65 -0.28
N CYS A 120 -12.87 -10.16 0.11
CA CYS A 120 -13.06 -11.55 0.55
C CYS A 120 -13.80 -12.43 -0.48
N ASN A 121 -14.29 -11.86 -1.58
CA ASN A 121 -15.05 -12.54 -2.64
C ASN A 121 -16.32 -13.24 -2.16
N ARG A 122 -16.92 -12.79 -1.05
CA ARG A 122 -18.18 -13.33 -0.53
C ARG A 122 -19.33 -12.37 -0.79
N GLU A 123 -20.55 -12.88 -0.63
CA GLU A 123 -21.77 -12.11 -0.84
C GLU A 123 -22.51 -11.89 0.47
N TYR A 124 -22.95 -10.65 0.66
CA TYR A 124 -23.58 -10.16 1.87
C TYR A 124 -24.91 -9.47 1.55
N CYS A 125 -25.73 -9.27 2.58
CA CYS A 125 -26.94 -8.45 2.46
C CYS A 125 -26.58 -6.96 2.48
N LEU A 126 -27.54 -6.10 2.12
CA LEU A 126 -27.35 -4.64 2.11
C LEU A 126 -26.89 -4.05 3.46
N LYS A 127 -27.22 -4.70 4.59
CA LYS A 127 -26.79 -4.29 5.94
C LYS A 127 -25.34 -4.64 6.29
N HIS A 128 -24.72 -5.54 5.53
CA HIS A 128 -23.33 -5.96 5.74
C HIS A 128 -22.52 -5.75 4.45
N ARG A 129 -22.90 -4.73 3.67
CA ARG A 129 -22.24 -4.42 2.39
C ARG A 129 -20.89 -3.73 2.60
N ILE A 130 -20.70 -3.11 3.76
CA ILE A 130 -19.47 -2.37 4.10
C ILE A 130 -18.47 -3.34 4.73
N ILE A 131 -17.19 -3.17 4.41
CA ILE A 131 -16.08 -4.03 4.86
C ILE A 131 -15.99 -4.13 6.38
N GLU A 132 -16.29 -3.05 7.10
CA GLU A 132 -16.24 -3.01 8.58
C GLU A 132 -17.42 -3.73 9.25
N GLU A 133 -18.52 -3.95 8.52
CA GLU A 133 -19.73 -4.58 9.04
C GLU A 133 -19.71 -6.11 8.90
N HIS A 134 -18.69 -6.67 8.25
CA HIS A 134 -18.46 -8.10 8.15
C HIS A 134 -17.00 -8.44 8.48
N ASP A 135 -16.73 -9.69 8.89
CA ASP A 135 -15.39 -10.15 9.27
C ASP A 135 -14.44 -10.31 8.05
N CYS A 136 -14.35 -9.32 7.16
CA CYS A 136 -13.63 -9.38 5.89
C CYS A 136 -12.17 -9.80 6.06
N ARG A 137 -11.50 -9.29 7.11
CA ARG A 137 -10.07 -9.51 7.35
C ARG A 137 -9.74 -10.89 7.92
N ASN A 138 -10.73 -11.56 8.53
CA ASN A 138 -10.56 -12.88 9.14
C ASN A 138 -10.97 -14.02 8.19
N GLN A 139 -11.58 -13.71 7.04
CA GLN A 139 -12.03 -14.70 6.07
C GLN A 139 -11.02 -14.89 4.94
N VAL A 140 -10.75 -16.14 4.56
CA VAL A 140 -9.96 -16.45 3.37
C VAL A 140 -10.78 -16.10 2.11
N PRO A 141 -10.21 -15.37 1.14
CA PRO A 141 -10.92 -14.98 -0.07
C PRO A 141 -11.30 -16.21 -0.92
N LEU A 142 -12.58 -16.29 -1.31
CA LEU A 142 -13.05 -17.36 -2.19
C LEU A 142 -12.41 -17.22 -3.58
N GLY A 143 -11.95 -18.33 -4.15
CA GLY A 143 -11.33 -18.36 -5.48
C GLY A 143 -9.84 -17.98 -5.51
N ALA A 144 -9.22 -17.63 -4.38
CA ALA A 144 -7.77 -17.62 -4.28
C ALA A 144 -7.28 -19.07 -4.42
N ARG A 145 -6.81 -19.43 -5.62
CA ARG A 145 -5.98 -20.63 -5.77
C ARG A 145 -4.85 -20.47 -4.76
N ALA A 146 -4.70 -21.42 -3.84
CA ALA A 146 -3.47 -21.50 -3.06
C ALA A 146 -2.34 -21.53 -4.08
N SER A 147 -1.57 -20.44 -4.20
CA SER A 147 -0.40 -20.43 -5.06
C SER A 147 0.45 -21.62 -4.65
N SER A 148 0.53 -22.61 -5.53
CA SER A 148 1.25 -23.86 -5.36
C SER A 148 2.77 -23.67 -5.25
N SER A 149 3.24 -22.42 -5.15
CA SER A 149 4.61 -22.06 -4.82
C SER A 149 4.93 -22.10 -3.32
N LYS A 150 3.95 -22.36 -2.42
CA LYS A 150 4.19 -22.43 -0.97
C LYS A 150 4.08 -23.81 -0.31
N ILE A 151 3.87 -24.90 -1.07
CA ILE A 151 3.63 -26.25 -0.48
C ILE A 151 4.85 -27.20 -0.61
N ILE A 152 5.80 -26.96 -1.52
CA ILE A 152 6.97 -27.88 -1.67
C ILE A 152 8.10 -27.54 -0.66
N GLN A 153 8.14 -26.33 -0.10
CA GLN A 153 9.17 -25.96 0.89
C GLN A 153 8.76 -26.25 2.34
N THR A 154 7.52 -26.70 2.62
CA THR A 154 7.03 -26.85 4.00
C THR A 154 7.43 -28.15 4.68
N GLU A 155 7.86 -29.19 3.97
CA GLU A 155 8.34 -30.42 4.62
C GLU A 155 9.78 -30.29 5.13
N GLN A 156 10.68 -29.74 4.31
CA GLN A 156 12.04 -29.44 4.76
C GLN A 156 12.06 -28.24 5.71
N ALA A 157 11.19 -27.22 5.51
CA ALA A 157 11.06 -26.14 6.47
C ALA A 157 10.43 -26.60 7.77
N SER A 158 9.48 -27.54 7.81
CA SER A 158 8.92 -28.07 9.07
C SER A 158 9.88 -29.02 9.79
N ALA A 159 10.69 -29.80 9.05
CA ALA A 159 11.80 -30.59 9.61
C ALA A 159 12.93 -29.69 10.15
N ALA A 160 13.23 -28.58 9.47
CA ALA A 160 14.18 -27.57 9.95
C ALA A 160 13.62 -26.75 11.12
N LEU A 161 12.31 -26.41 11.11
CA LEU A 161 11.63 -25.73 12.22
C LEU A 161 11.51 -26.63 13.43
N SER A 162 11.29 -27.93 13.27
CA SER A 162 11.26 -28.88 14.38
C SER A 162 12.67 -29.10 14.95
N LYS A 163 13.71 -29.17 14.12
CA LYS A 163 15.11 -29.16 14.57
C LYS A 163 15.51 -27.83 15.23
N LEU A 164 15.08 -26.68 14.72
CA LEU A 164 15.28 -25.36 15.34
C LEU A 164 14.48 -25.18 16.62
N LYS A 165 13.28 -25.77 16.70
CA LYS A 165 12.46 -25.78 17.92
C LYS A 165 13.10 -26.68 18.97
N ALA A 166 13.67 -27.82 18.59
CA ALA A 166 14.43 -28.71 19.45
C ALA A 166 15.76 -28.07 19.92
N TRP A 167 16.49 -27.43 19.01
CA TRP A 167 17.70 -26.66 19.34
C TRP A 167 17.38 -25.46 20.24
N GLY A 168 16.29 -24.73 19.95
CA GLY A 168 15.79 -23.66 20.80
C GLY A 168 15.26 -24.16 22.16
N LEU A 169 14.74 -25.39 22.24
CA LEU A 169 14.41 -26.11 23.50
C LEU A 169 15.68 -26.45 24.29
N ALA A 170 16.76 -26.86 23.62
CA ALA A 170 18.04 -27.13 24.26
C ALA A 170 18.76 -25.85 24.70
N GLN A 171 18.73 -24.78 23.88
CA GLN A 171 19.29 -23.49 24.23
C GLN A 171 18.51 -22.82 25.37
N ARG A 172 17.17 -22.89 25.37
CA ARG A 172 16.37 -22.39 26.50
C ARG A 172 16.58 -23.24 27.76
N ALA A 173 16.88 -24.54 27.66
CA ALA A 173 17.27 -25.35 28.82
C ALA A 173 18.65 -24.96 29.37
N ASN A 174 19.63 -24.65 28.52
CA ASN A 174 20.95 -24.15 28.94
C ASN A 174 20.88 -22.73 29.51
N VAL A 175 20.02 -21.85 28.97
CA VAL A 175 19.79 -20.50 29.49
C VAL A 175 18.96 -20.51 30.78
N VAL A 176 18.02 -21.45 30.94
CA VAL A 176 17.24 -21.62 32.19
C VAL A 176 18.07 -22.26 33.31
N ARG A 177 19.16 -22.97 32.99
CA ARG A 177 20.12 -23.49 34.00
C ARG A 177 21.13 -22.43 34.45
N SER A 178 21.37 -21.39 33.65
CA SER A 178 22.24 -20.26 33.98
C SER A 178 21.50 -18.97 34.38
N LEU A 179 20.17 -18.90 34.23
CA LEU A 179 19.34 -17.83 34.78
C LEU A 179 18.04 -18.38 35.38
N SER A 180 17.87 -18.16 36.68
CA SER A 180 16.57 -18.15 37.34
C SER A 180 15.59 -17.25 36.57
N LYS A 181 14.43 -17.82 36.23
CA LYS A 181 13.34 -17.16 35.48
C LYS A 181 12.98 -15.79 36.06
N PRO A 182 12.67 -14.79 35.22
CA PRO A 182 11.65 -13.82 35.58
C PRO A 182 10.38 -14.09 34.76
N LYS A 183 9.31 -14.39 35.49
CA LYS A 183 7.94 -14.10 35.07
C LYS A 183 7.72 -12.59 35.22
N THR A 184 6.82 -12.04 34.42
CA THR A 184 6.21 -10.71 34.53
C THR A 184 7.06 -9.55 33.99
N SER A 185 6.42 -8.73 33.14
CA SER A 185 6.82 -7.36 32.80
C SER A 185 6.73 -6.48 34.06
N SER A 186 7.63 -6.72 35.00
CA SER A 186 7.70 -5.96 36.23
C SER A 186 8.41 -4.64 35.95
N ALA A 187 7.85 -3.55 36.46
CA ALA A 187 8.48 -2.22 36.48
C ALA A 187 9.94 -2.27 37.00
N ALA A 188 10.30 -3.30 37.79
CA ALA A 188 11.64 -3.58 38.26
C ALA A 188 12.66 -3.91 37.15
N ILE A 189 12.27 -4.64 36.09
CA ILE A 189 13.15 -4.94 34.94
C ILE A 189 13.42 -3.66 34.15
N ASN A 190 12.39 -2.83 33.95
CA ASN A 190 12.53 -1.53 33.28
C ASN A 190 13.42 -0.58 34.09
N LEU A 191 13.28 -0.54 35.42
CA LEU A 191 14.15 0.26 36.29
C LEU A 191 15.62 -0.22 36.24
N ALA A 192 15.86 -1.53 36.24
CA ALA A 192 17.20 -2.09 36.13
C ALA A 192 17.84 -1.79 34.77
N ALA A 193 17.06 -1.92 33.68
CA ALA A 193 17.49 -1.57 32.33
C ALA A 193 17.74 -0.06 32.16
N LEU A 194 16.93 0.79 32.77
CA LEU A 194 17.16 2.24 32.78
C LEU A 194 18.41 2.61 33.58
N ASN A 195 18.70 1.90 34.67
CA ASN A 195 19.90 2.15 35.46
C ASN A 195 21.18 1.67 34.77
N SER A 196 21.15 0.56 34.02
CA SER A 196 22.28 0.15 33.18
C SER A 196 22.47 1.11 32.00
N LEU A 197 21.37 1.57 31.38
CA LEU A 197 21.39 2.56 30.31
C LEU A 197 21.96 3.90 30.81
N LYS A 198 21.53 4.40 31.97
CA LYS A 198 22.11 5.61 32.58
C LYS A 198 23.62 5.51 32.83
N LYS A 199 24.13 4.31 33.08
CA LYS A 199 25.57 4.05 33.31
C LYS A 199 26.37 3.93 32.02
N SER A 200 25.77 3.36 30.97
CA SER A 200 26.43 3.16 29.67
C SER A 200 26.20 4.30 28.68
N ALA A 201 25.24 5.19 28.95
CA ALA A 201 24.84 6.24 28.03
C ALA A 201 25.95 7.28 27.84
N LYS A 202 26.36 7.45 26.58
CA LYS A 202 27.27 8.52 26.16
C LYS A 202 26.46 9.68 25.57
N GLY A 203 26.95 10.91 25.70
CA GLY A 203 26.25 12.09 25.20
C GLY A 203 26.84 13.40 25.71
N ASP A 204 26.22 14.51 25.31
CA ASP A 204 26.70 15.85 25.64
C ASP A 204 26.42 16.23 27.11
N LEU A 205 27.49 16.44 27.87
CA LEU A 205 27.42 16.82 29.29
C LEU A 205 26.68 18.15 29.53
N LYS A 206 26.52 18.99 28.50
CA LYS A 206 25.86 20.30 28.55
C LYS A 206 24.36 20.25 28.82
N ILE A 207 23.72 19.09 28.67
CA ILE A 207 22.28 18.94 28.86
C ILE A 207 22.00 18.68 30.35
N PRO A 208 21.08 19.42 31.02
CA PRO A 208 20.72 19.15 32.41
C PRO A 208 20.00 17.80 32.55
N VAL A 209 20.25 17.09 33.65
CA VAL A 209 19.76 15.71 33.90
C VAL A 209 18.24 15.56 33.78
N GLU A 210 17.47 16.60 34.07
CA GLU A 210 16.01 16.61 33.97
C GLU A 210 15.50 16.55 32.53
N LYS A 211 16.28 17.10 31.59
CA LYS A 211 15.94 17.12 30.16
C LYS A 211 16.55 15.96 29.40
N ARG A 212 17.28 15.05 30.06
CA ARG A 212 17.93 13.90 29.40
C ARG A 212 16.92 12.79 29.16
N VAL A 213 16.75 12.44 27.89
CA VAL A 213 16.04 11.25 27.44
C VAL A 213 17.07 10.19 27.08
N TYR A 214 16.94 9.02 27.69
CA TYR A 214 17.85 7.89 27.55
C TYR A 214 17.35 6.92 26.49
N LEU A 215 18.12 6.71 25.42
CA LEU A 215 17.70 5.92 24.26
C LEU A 215 18.75 4.86 23.89
N ASN A 216 18.27 3.73 23.38
CA ASN A 216 19.10 2.72 22.76
C ASN A 216 19.12 2.99 21.25
N VAL A 217 20.29 3.26 20.69
CA VAL A 217 20.44 3.55 19.26
C VAL A 217 21.13 2.38 18.60
N GLN A 218 20.51 1.84 17.55
CA GLN A 218 21.06 0.79 16.72
C GLN A 218 21.26 1.31 15.30
N ALA A 219 22.37 0.96 14.68
CA ALA A 219 22.58 1.16 13.25
C ALA A 219 22.42 -0.18 12.54
N GLU A 220 21.67 -0.20 11.44
CA GLU A 220 21.57 -1.41 10.63
C GLU A 220 22.93 -1.78 10.02
N ALA A 221 23.21 -3.08 9.97
CA ALA A 221 24.46 -3.62 9.44
C ALA A 221 24.70 -3.25 7.95
N ALA A 222 23.63 -2.93 7.20
CA ALA A 222 23.70 -2.49 5.81
C ALA A 222 24.30 -1.09 5.63
N THR A 223 24.35 -0.27 6.69
CA THR A 223 24.73 1.16 6.62
C THR A 223 26.07 1.46 7.33
N THR A 224 26.75 0.45 7.86
CA THR A 224 27.87 0.65 8.79
C THR A 224 29.22 0.26 8.19
N THR A 225 30.17 1.21 8.15
CA THR A 225 31.60 0.97 7.85
C THR A 225 32.43 0.72 9.13
N SER A 226 31.86 0.75 10.34
CA SER A 226 32.62 0.64 11.62
C SER A 226 32.02 -0.32 12.69
N LYS A 227 32.86 -0.75 13.63
CA LYS A 227 32.77 -2.02 14.40
C LYS A 227 31.72 -2.14 15.53
N PHE A 228 30.77 -1.22 15.72
CA PHE A 228 29.81 -1.29 16.84
C PHE A 228 28.37 -0.93 16.39
N PRO A 229 27.48 -1.92 16.18
CA PRO A 229 26.15 -1.70 15.60
C PRO A 229 25.11 -1.17 16.59
N SER A 230 25.45 -1.00 17.87
CA SER A 230 24.52 -0.50 18.88
C SER A 230 25.23 0.22 20.02
N GLY A 231 24.59 1.26 20.54
CA GLY A 231 25.07 2.03 21.67
C GLY A 231 23.93 2.65 22.47
N ALA A 232 24.17 2.90 23.74
CA ALA A 232 23.27 3.64 24.60
C ALA A 232 23.67 5.11 24.61
N PHE A 233 22.71 6.01 24.39
CA PHE A 233 22.97 7.44 24.33
C PHE A 233 21.90 8.24 25.07
N PHE A 234 22.24 9.46 25.48
CA PHE A 234 21.29 10.39 26.08
C PHE A 234 21.20 11.68 25.27
N TYR A 235 19.98 12.18 25.11
CA TYR A 235 19.67 13.35 24.28
C TYR A 235 18.73 14.30 25.03
N SER A 236 18.62 15.55 24.57
CA SER A 236 17.70 16.49 25.20
C SER A 236 16.27 16.25 24.70
N ARG A 237 15.30 16.33 25.63
CA ARG A 237 13.86 16.27 25.32
C ARG A 237 13.42 17.35 24.32
N ASP A 238 14.10 18.50 24.33
CA ASP A 238 13.78 19.66 23.50
C ASP A 238 14.35 19.56 22.08
N TRP A 239 15.17 18.54 21.78
CA TRP A 239 15.75 18.38 20.46
C TRP A 239 14.72 17.89 19.44
N VAL A 240 14.96 18.31 18.21
CA VAL A 240 14.25 17.88 17.01
C VAL A 240 14.92 16.62 16.45
N VAL A 241 14.15 15.72 15.83
CA VAL A 241 14.63 14.42 15.30
C VAL A 241 15.80 14.58 14.32
N GLY A 242 15.83 15.63 13.50
CA GLY A 242 17.00 15.91 12.63
C GLY A 242 18.30 16.08 13.41
N LYS A 243 18.29 16.89 14.49
CA LYS A 243 19.47 17.11 15.34
C LYS A 243 19.89 15.85 16.11
N LEU A 244 18.90 15.05 16.52
CA LEU A 244 19.14 13.72 17.10
C LEU A 244 19.86 12.82 16.10
N LEU A 245 19.41 12.80 14.84
CA LEU A 245 19.99 11.99 13.78
C LEU A 245 21.45 12.36 13.54
N ASP A 246 21.76 13.65 13.44
CA ASP A 246 23.13 14.13 13.23
C ASP A 246 24.08 13.69 14.36
N SER A 247 23.64 13.88 15.61
CA SER A 247 24.41 13.51 16.80
C SER A 247 24.57 11.99 16.92
N ALA A 248 23.50 11.23 16.65
CA ALA A 248 23.52 9.77 16.65
C ALA A 248 24.44 9.22 15.55
N ALA A 249 24.37 9.77 14.34
CA ALA A 249 25.24 9.41 13.22
C ALA A 249 26.71 9.69 13.53
N GLN A 250 27.04 10.86 14.11
CA GLN A 250 28.40 11.17 14.56
C GLN A 250 28.89 10.18 15.62
N SER A 251 28.04 9.83 16.58
CA SER A 251 28.38 8.91 17.68
C SER A 251 28.61 7.46 17.22
N LEU A 252 27.91 7.04 16.16
CA LEU A 252 28.03 5.72 15.54
C LEU A 252 28.99 5.74 14.34
N GLN A 253 29.61 6.88 14.05
CA GLN A 253 30.51 7.11 12.90
C GLN A 253 29.87 6.75 11.55
N VAL A 254 28.56 6.96 11.42
CA VAL A 254 27.81 6.82 10.16
C VAL A 254 27.89 8.14 9.39
N GLN A 255 28.23 8.09 8.11
CA GLN A 255 28.28 9.28 7.27
C GLN A 255 26.86 9.77 6.96
N ASN A 256 26.50 10.94 7.51
CA ASN A 256 25.24 11.60 7.17
C ASN A 256 25.40 12.47 5.91
N VAL A 257 24.77 12.07 4.81
CA VAL A 257 24.77 12.78 3.51
C VAL A 257 23.44 13.48 3.24
N ASN A 258 22.58 13.64 4.26
CA ASN A 258 21.25 14.23 4.11
C ASN A 258 21.24 15.66 3.53
N ASN A 259 22.34 16.40 3.65
CA ASN A 259 22.46 17.79 3.18
C ASN A 259 23.01 17.95 1.76
N HIS A 260 23.50 16.88 1.11
CA HIS A 260 24.25 16.97 -0.14
C HIS A 260 23.60 16.26 -1.35
N GLY A 261 22.47 15.56 -1.21
CA GLY A 261 21.88 14.75 -2.29
C GLY A 261 20.38 14.96 -2.51
N LEU A 262 19.97 15.03 -3.79
CA LEU A 262 18.56 14.93 -4.21
C LEU A 262 17.99 13.51 -4.05
N ASP A 263 18.84 12.49 -3.93
CA ASP A 263 18.42 11.09 -3.90
C ASP A 263 17.91 10.66 -2.53
N GLU A 264 16.62 10.32 -2.46
CA GLU A 264 15.95 9.85 -1.23
C GLU A 264 16.51 8.52 -0.72
N THR A 265 17.15 7.74 -1.59
CA THR A 265 17.79 6.44 -1.31
C THR A 265 19.05 6.56 -0.46
N ASN A 266 19.62 7.76 -0.34
CA ASN A 266 20.79 8.00 0.49
C ASN A 266 20.46 8.72 1.80
N LYS A 267 19.19 9.10 2.01
CA LYS A 267 18.77 9.79 3.22
C LYS A 267 18.70 8.82 4.40
N LEU A 268 19.30 9.23 5.51
CA LEU A 268 19.17 8.57 6.80
C LEU A 268 17.88 9.03 7.48
N ARG A 269 17.15 8.08 8.05
CA ARG A 269 15.93 8.32 8.84
C ARG A 269 15.98 7.49 10.13
N ILE A 270 15.19 7.91 11.12
CA ILE A 270 15.08 7.22 12.40
C ILE A 270 13.76 6.44 12.44
N PHE A 271 13.85 5.13 12.66
CA PHE A 271 12.71 4.27 12.94
C PHE A 271 12.59 4.02 14.43
N HIS A 272 11.39 4.24 14.97
CA HIS A 272 11.10 3.97 16.38
C HIS A 272 10.50 2.56 16.52
N VAL A 273 11.21 1.66 17.24
CA VAL A 273 10.81 0.24 17.33
C VAL A 273 9.53 0.03 18.13
N GLU A 274 9.38 0.69 19.28
CA GLU A 274 8.19 0.51 20.14
C GLU A 274 6.93 1.14 19.52
N GLY A 275 7.09 2.25 18.81
CA GLY A 275 5.98 2.93 18.12
C GLY A 275 5.71 2.42 16.70
N GLY A 276 6.54 1.51 16.18
CA GLY A 276 6.40 0.92 14.84
C GLY A 276 6.35 1.94 13.69
N ARG A 277 6.88 3.16 13.89
CA ARG A 277 6.74 4.28 12.95
C ARG A 277 8.08 4.97 12.66
N LEU A 278 8.13 5.60 11.50
CA LEU A 278 9.21 6.51 11.13
C LEU A 278 8.98 7.86 11.77
N LEU A 279 10.02 8.40 12.40
CA LEU A 279 9.98 9.75 12.96
C LEU A 279 10.28 10.77 11.87
N GLU A 280 9.48 11.82 11.81
CA GLU A 280 9.70 12.93 10.90
C GLU A 280 10.80 13.86 11.41
N PHE A 281 11.54 14.48 10.49
CA PHE A 281 12.67 15.33 10.85
C PHE A 281 12.29 16.52 11.75
N ASN A 282 11.08 17.05 11.65
CA ASN A 282 10.62 18.24 12.37
C ASN A 282 9.97 17.92 13.73
N GLU A 283 9.80 16.64 14.08
CA GLU A 283 9.17 16.24 15.32
C GLU A 283 10.11 16.41 16.52
N LYS A 284 9.56 16.75 17.69
CA LYS A 284 10.32 16.82 18.94
C LYS A 284 10.42 15.45 19.59
N ILE A 285 11.62 15.10 20.05
CA ILE A 285 11.91 13.83 20.74
C ILE A 285 10.97 13.64 21.94
N GLY A 286 10.72 14.72 22.69
CA GLY A 286 9.94 14.67 23.92
C GLY A 286 8.47 14.29 23.81
N ASN A 287 7.91 14.23 22.60
CA ASN A 287 6.53 13.79 22.36
C ASN A 287 6.46 12.29 22.02
N SER A 288 7.52 11.76 21.42
CA SER A 288 7.47 10.48 20.71
C SER A 288 8.44 9.44 21.23
N LEU A 289 9.43 9.87 22.02
CA LEU A 289 10.45 9.02 22.59
C LEU A 289 10.47 9.15 24.11
N VAL A 290 10.36 8.01 24.78
CA VAL A 290 10.44 7.87 26.23
C VAL A 290 11.76 7.20 26.62
N ASN A 291 12.12 7.30 27.91
CA ASN A 291 13.31 6.66 28.43
C ASN A 291 13.25 5.14 28.26
N GLY A 292 14.30 4.56 27.67
CA GLY A 292 14.40 3.13 27.39
C GLY A 292 13.91 2.73 26.00
N ASN A 293 13.40 3.68 25.20
CA ASN A 293 12.99 3.40 23.84
C ASN A 293 14.20 3.07 22.95
N THR A 294 13.99 2.13 22.02
CA THR A 294 14.97 1.77 21.01
C THR A 294 14.66 2.48 19.69
N VAL A 295 15.68 3.06 19.09
CA VAL A 295 15.63 3.73 17.78
C VAL A 295 16.67 3.11 16.83
N VAL A 296 16.28 2.93 15.58
CA VAL A 296 17.12 2.33 14.54
C VAL A 296 17.36 3.35 13.43
N LEU A 297 18.61 3.53 13.03
CA LEU A 297 18.96 4.35 11.87
C LEU A 297 18.92 3.49 10.61
N LEU A 298 18.12 3.90 9.64
CA LEU A 298 17.97 3.25 8.34
C LEU A 298 18.37 4.23 7.22
N ARG A 299 19.02 3.72 6.18
CA ARG A 299 19.36 4.47 4.96
C ARG A 299 18.44 4.04 3.81
N GLY A 300 17.96 5.02 3.05
CA GLY A 300 17.29 4.76 1.77
C GLY A 300 15.84 4.33 1.83
N ILE A 301 15.20 4.58 2.97
CA ILE A 301 13.75 4.53 3.08
C ILE A 301 13.17 5.88 2.62
N GLY A 302 12.24 5.82 1.66
CA GLY A 302 11.50 6.97 1.12
C GLY A 302 10.75 7.76 2.20
N PRO A 303 10.04 8.84 1.86
CA PRO A 303 9.23 9.59 2.82
C PRO A 303 8.39 8.66 3.68
N ALA A 304 8.29 8.98 4.98
CA ALA A 304 7.27 8.40 5.83
C ALA A 304 5.95 8.79 5.18
N VAL A 305 5.39 7.88 4.39
CA VAL A 305 4.09 8.07 3.75
C VAL A 305 3.10 8.31 4.89
N PRO A 306 2.50 9.50 5.01
CA PRO A 306 1.25 9.62 5.73
C PRO A 306 0.23 8.88 4.87
N ASP A 307 -0.46 7.92 5.49
CA ASP A 307 -1.65 7.25 4.96
C ASP A 307 -1.49 6.41 3.68
N LEU A 308 -1.36 5.10 3.91
CA LEU A 308 -1.87 4.08 3.01
C LEU A 308 -3.41 3.97 3.15
N ILE A 309 -4.11 5.11 3.08
CA ILE A 309 -5.57 5.23 3.03
C ILE A 309 -5.87 6.36 2.04
N ASP A 310 -5.74 6.07 0.74
CA ASP A 310 -6.51 6.71 -0.35
C ASP A 310 -6.11 6.09 -1.70
N LEU A 311 -6.42 4.80 -1.86
CA LEU A 311 -6.52 4.16 -3.17
C LEU A 311 -7.90 3.54 -3.38
N THR A 312 -8.94 4.27 -2.98
CA THR A 312 -10.32 4.05 -3.43
C THR A 312 -11.01 5.38 -3.71
N ALA A 313 -10.42 6.19 -4.60
CA ALA A 313 -11.11 7.31 -5.21
C ALA A 313 -10.58 7.53 -6.63
N SER A 314 -11.00 6.67 -7.56
CA SER A 314 -11.40 6.97 -8.94
C SER A 314 -11.60 5.67 -9.71
#